data_AF-A0A357TI54-F1
#
_entry.id   AF-A0A357TI54-F1
#
_cell.length_a   1.000
_cell.length_b   1.000
_cell.length_c   1.000
_cell.angle_alpha   90.00
_cell.angle_beta   90.00
_cell.angle_gamma   90.00
#
_symmetry.space_group_name_H-M   'P 1'
#
loop_
_entity.id
_entity.type
_entity.pdbx_description
1 polymer ?
#
loop_
_entity_poly.entity_id
_entity_poly.type
_entity_poly.pdbx_seq_one_letter_code
_entity_poly.pdbx_strand_id
1 'polypeptide(L)' 'MVITVLLYSILMVVFGGIFGAAMGSAEMAGAAASGGLIGGLISIVVALPIGWIGGIIYAFIINLALKVMGGLAFEMQ' A
#
# COMPACT_ATOMS: atom_id res chain seq x y z
N MET A 1 0.64 0.11 6.43
CA MET A 1 0.87 0.57 5.02
C MET A 1 -0.41 0.50 4.19
N VAL A 2 -1.05 -0.66 4.04
CA VAL A 2 -2.29 -0.81 3.25
C VAL A 2 -3.43 0.11 3.72
N ILE A 3 -3.71 0.13 5.03
CA ILE A 3 -4.73 1.01 5.63
C ILE A 3 -4.43 2.49 5.35
N THR A 4 -3.16 2.89 5.39
CA THR A 4 -2.73 4.26 5.13
C THR A 4 -2.97 4.66 3.67
N VAL A 5 -2.64 3.77 2.72
CA VAL A 5 -2.88 3.99 1.28
C VAL A 5 -4.38 4.02 0.97
N LEU A 6 -5.17 3.17 1.64
CA LEU A 6 -6.62 3.15 1.52
C LEU A 6 -7.24 4.48 2.00
N LEU A 7 -6.83 4.96 3.18
CA LEU A 7 -7.27 6.23 3.73
C LEU A 7 -6.89 7.41 2.83
N TYR A 8 -5.66 7.42 2.31
CA TYR A 8 -5.21 8.47 1.40
C TYR A 8 -6.04 8.49 0.10
N SER A 9 -6.35 7.31 -0.45
CA SER A 9 -7.18 7.15 -1.63
C SER A 9 -8.60 7.68 -1.40
N ILE A 10 -9.20 7.33 -0.27
CA ILE A 10 -10.55 7.81 0.11
C ILE A 10 -10.55 9.34 0.26
N LEU A 11 -9.54 9.91 0.94
CA LEU A 11 -9.41 11.35 1.10
C LEU A 11 -9.29 12.06 -0.26
N MET A 12 -8.48 11.52 -1.18
CA MET A 12 -8.31 12.12 -2.50
C MET A 12 -9.57 12.06 -3.37
N VAL A 13 -10.34 10.96 -3.29
CA VAL A 13 -11.65 10.86 -3.97
C VAL A 13 -12.65 11.87 -3.41
N VAL A 14 -12.76 11.94 -2.08
CA VAL A 14 -13.72 12.81 -1.40
C VAL A 14 -13.37 14.28 -1.64
N PHE A 15 -12.11 14.69 -1.42
CA PHE A 15 -11.68 16.06 -1.66
C PHE A 15 -11.70 16.43 -3.14
N GLY A 16 -11.32 15.52 -4.05
CA GLY A 16 -11.43 15.75 -5.49
C GLY A 16 -12.88 16.02 -5.93
N GLY A 17 -13.83 15.22 -5.44
CA GLY A 17 -15.26 15.43 -5.70
C GLY A 17 -15.79 16.75 -5.14
N ILE A 18 -15.42 17.10 -3.90
CA ILE A 18 -15.82 18.37 -3.25
C ILE A 18 -15.24 19.57 -4.00
N PHE A 19 -13.96 19.54 -4.37
CA PHE A 19 -13.32 20.61 -5.14
C PHE A 19 -13.96 20.76 -6.53
N GLY A 20 -14.18 19.66 -7.25
CA GLY A 20 -14.83 19.72 -8.56
C GLY A 20 -16.27 20.24 -8.49
N ALA A 21 -17.00 19.92 -7.42
CA ALA A 21 -18.34 20.47 -7.17
C ALA A 21 -18.29 21.98 -6.86
N ALA A 22 -17.27 22.43 -6.12
CA ALA A 22 -17.05 23.85 -5.83
C ALA A 22 -16.66 24.66 -7.08
N MET A 23 -16.11 24.03 -8.11
CA MET A 23 -15.84 24.67 -9.42
C MET A 23 -17.07 24.79 -10.31
N GLY A 24 -18.26 24.38 -9.84
CA GLY A 24 -19.54 24.77 -10.42
C GLY A 24 -20.15 23.80 -11.43
N SER A 25 -19.58 22.60 -11.63
CA SER A 25 -20.24 21.56 -12.43
C SER A 25 -20.16 20.17 -11.78
N ALA A 26 -21.28 19.45 -11.81
CA ALA A 26 -21.35 18.06 -11.37
C ALA A 26 -20.44 17.14 -12.22
N GLU A 27 -20.20 17.53 -13.46
CA GLU A 27 -19.34 16.83 -14.40
C GLU A 27 -17.86 16.95 -14.01
N MET A 28 -17.40 18.14 -13.56
CA MET A 28 -16.07 18.30 -12.97
C MET A 28 -15.92 17.60 -11.63
N ALA A 29 -16.97 17.59 -10.79
CA ALA A 29 -16.97 16.82 -9.55
C ALA A 29 -16.75 15.32 -9.82
N GLY A 30 -17.45 14.77 -10.81
CA GLY A 30 -17.31 13.38 -11.23
C GLY A 30 -15.93 13.07 -11.82
N ALA A 31 -15.39 13.96 -12.65
CA ALA A 31 -14.07 13.79 -13.25
C ALA A 31 -12.94 13.84 -12.20
N ALA A 32 -13.02 14.78 -11.24
CA ALA A 32 -12.01 14.92 -10.18
C ALA A 32 -12.08 13.77 -9.16
N ALA A 33 -13.29 13.33 -8.78
CA ALA A 33 -13.47 12.15 -7.92
C ALA A 33 -12.98 10.86 -8.58
N SER A 34 -13.27 10.67 -9.87
CA SER A 34 -12.81 9.49 -10.62
C SER A 34 -11.30 9.47 -10.84
N GLY A 35 -10.67 10.64 -11.06
CA GLY A 35 -9.21 10.77 -11.07
C GLY A 35 -8.56 10.36 -9.75
N GLY A 36 -9.13 10.82 -8.62
CA GLY A 36 -8.68 10.40 -7.28
C GLY A 36 -8.83 8.90 -7.03
N LEU A 37 -9.90 8.29 -7.56
CA LEU A 37 -10.18 6.86 -7.42
C LEU A 37 -9.15 6.02 -8.19
N ILE A 38 -8.88 6.39 -9.45
CA ILE A 38 -7.91 5.69 -10.29
C ILE A 38 -6.49 5.81 -9.69
N GLY A 39 -6.09 7.01 -9.26
CA GLY A 39 -4.80 7.22 -8.60
C GLY A 39 -4.65 6.40 -7.30
N GLY A 40 -5.72 6.31 -6.53
CA GLY A 40 -5.79 5.46 -5.33
C GLY A 40 -5.67 3.97 -5.65
N LEU A 41 -6.42 3.48 -6.65
CA LEU A 41 -6.38 2.08 -7.09
C LEU A 41 -5.00 1.66 -7.61
N ILE A 42 -4.34 2.50 -8.41
CA ILE A 42 -2.97 2.26 -8.89
C ILE A 42 -2.02 2.15 -7.70
N SER A 43 -2.14 3.08 -6.74
CA SER A 43 -1.30 3.07 -5.54
C SER A 43 -1.50 1.80 -4.71
N ILE A 44 -2.73 1.30 -4.59
CA ILE A 44 -3.02 0.03 -3.92
C ILE A 44 -2.41 -1.13 -4.69
N VAL A 45 -2.65 -1.24 -5.99
CA VAL A 45 -2.17 -2.35 -6.83
C VAL A 45 -0.64 -2.42 -6.87
N VAL A 46 0.06 -1.29 -6.84
CA VAL A 46 1.53 -1.27 -6.91
C VAL A 46 2.18 -1.34 -5.52
N ALA A 47 1.64 -0.65 -4.51
CA ALA A 47 2.28 -0.59 -3.19
C ALA A 47 2.02 -1.85 -2.34
N LEU A 48 0.88 -2.54 -2.50
CA LEU A 48 0.61 -3.77 -1.75
C LEU A 48 1.65 -4.87 -2.04
N PRO A 49 1.93 -5.20 -3.32
CA PRO A 49 2.89 -6.24 -3.66
C PRO A 49 4.30 -5.94 -3.15
N ILE A 50 4.74 -4.68 -3.22
CA ILE A 50 6.06 -4.26 -2.74
C ILE A 50 6.18 -4.51 -1.23
N GLY A 51 5.12 -4.20 -0.46
CA GLY A 51 5.09 -4.49 0.98
C GLY A 51 5.13 -5.98 1.30
N TRP A 52 4.45 -6.82 0.51
CA TRP A 52 4.48 -8.27 0.67
C TRP A 52 5.86 -8.85 0.35
N ILE A 53 6.49 -8.39 -0.74
CA ILE A 53 7.85 -8.80 -1.12
C ILE A 53 8.83 -8.46 0.00
N GLY A 54 8.77 -7.24 0.54
CA GLY A 54 9.61 -6.85 1.69
C GLY A 54 9.40 -7.73 2.92
N GLY A 55 8.15 -8.04 3.26
CA GLY A 55 7.81 -8.94 4.37
C GLY A 55 8.31 -10.37 4.15
N ILE A 56 8.21 -10.91 2.94
CA ILE A 56 8.72 -12.23 2.57
C ILE A 56 10.24 -12.29 2.68
N ILE A 57 10.95 -11.28 2.17
CA ILE A 57 12.41 -11.18 2.27
C ILE A 57 12.83 -11.16 3.75
N TYR A 58 12.18 -10.34 4.57
CA TYR A 58 12.46 -10.26 6.00
C TYR A 58 12.24 -11.60 6.71
N ALA A 59 11.09 -12.24 6.47
CA ALA A 59 10.78 -13.55 7.04
C ALA A 59 11.77 -14.63 6.57
N PHE A 60 12.22 -14.57 5.32
CA PHE A 60 13.24 -15.47 4.79
C PHE A 60 14.58 -15.30 5.50
N ILE A 61 15.06 -14.05 5.67
CA ILE A 61 16.32 -13.75 6.36
C ILE A 61 16.29 -14.25 7.81
N ILE A 62 15.19 -14.01 8.53
CA ILE A 62 15.04 -14.49 9.92
C ILE A 62 15.08 -16.01 9.98
N ASN A 63 14.33 -16.70 9.14
CA ASN A 63 14.30 -18.16 9.14
C ASN A 63 15.67 -18.76 8.78
N LEU A 64 16.39 -18.14 7.85
CA LEU A 64 17.74 -18.55 7.50
C LEU A 64 18.70 -18.36 8.68
N ALA A 65 18.66 -17.20 9.33
CA ALA A 65 19.49 -16.91 10.50
C ALA A 65 19.22 -17.89 11.66
N LEU A 66 17.95 -18.18 11.95
CA LEU A 66 17.55 -19.17 12.96
C LEU A 66 18.04 -20.58 12.62
N LYS A 67 17.98 -20.98 11.34
CA LYS A 67 18.47 -22.28 10.89
C LYS A 67 19.99 -22.41 11.00
N VAL A 68 20.73 -21.33 10.69
CA VAL A 68 22.18 -21.27 10.87
C VAL A 68 22.55 -21.35 12.36
N MET A 69 21.91 -20.56 13.22
CA MET A 69 22.16 -20.61 14.68
C MET A 69 21.77 -21.97 15.28
N GLY A 70 20.65 -22.55 14.85
CA GLY A 70 20.23 -23.89 15.27
C GLY A 70 21.23 -24.96 14.84
N GLY A 71 21.77 -24.88 13.60
CA GLY A 71 22.81 -25.78 13.12
C GLY A 71 24.12 -25.66 13.92
N LEU A 72 24.58 -24.43 14.16
CA LEU A 72 25.75 -24.13 15.00
C LEU A 72 25.61 -24.66 16.43
N ALA A 73 24.41 -24.60 17.02
CA ALA A 73 24.17 -25.11 18.36
C ALA A 73 24.30 -26.65 18.46
N PHE A 74 24.03 -27.38 17.38
CA PHE A 74 24.24 -28.84 17.32
C PHE A 74 25.70 -29.22 17.04
N GLU A 75 26.47 -28.38 16.35
CA GLU A 75 27.90 -28.62 16.12
C GLU A 75 28.78 -28.34 17.36
N MET A 76 28.23 -27.63 18.36
CA MET A 76 28.92 -27.28 19.61
C MET A 76 28.68 -28.27 20.77
N GLN A 77 27.89 -29.32 20.57
CA GLN A 77 27.72 -30.45 21.51
C GLN A 77 28.63 -31.61 21.12
#